data_AF-A0A0K8UVB2-F1
#
_entry.id   AF-A0A0K8UVB2-F1
#
_cell.length_a   1.000
_cell.length_b   1.000
_cell.length_c   1.000
_cell.angle_alpha   90.00
_cell.angle_beta   90.00
_cell.angle_gamma   90.00
#
_symmetry.space_group_name_H-M   'P 1'
#
loop_
_entity.id
_entity.type
_entity.pdbx_description
1 polymer ?
#
loop_
_entity_poly.entity_id
_entity_poly.type
_entity_poly.pdbx_seq_one_letter_code
_entity_poly.pdbx_strand_id
1 'polypeptide(L)'
;MAFYDEPQWAVVGDTFPVGCEWGEHIVYRADSFEGNVDGENPKYNTKYGIYEPKCGVDNLLLSWGHDEYMYRVLKHNKTKLPHVACNIIRFHSFYPWHNGGDYKHFEAPGDEETKKWVLIFNRYDLYTKSEKVPDIDALWPYYQSLIDKYLPGVLEF
;
A
#
# COMPACT_ATOMS: atom_id res chain seq x y z
N MET A 1 -2.56 13.46 5.98
CA MET A 1 -1.19 13.70 5.48
C MET A 1 -1.14 14.85 4.48
N ALA A 2 -1.73 14.77 3.28
CA ALA A 2 -1.70 15.90 2.33
C ALA A 2 -2.35 17.19 2.87
N PHE A 3 -3.40 17.06 3.69
CA PHE A 3 -4.00 18.20 4.42
C PHE A 3 -3.22 18.63 5.67
N TYR A 4 -2.10 17.97 5.97
CA TYR A 4 -1.16 18.29 7.04
C TYR A 4 0.21 18.67 6.44
N ASP A 5 0.18 19.38 5.31
CA ASP A 5 1.34 19.95 4.61
C ASP A 5 2.39 18.95 4.08
N GLU A 6 2.11 17.64 4.09
CA GLU A 6 2.96 16.66 3.40
C GLU A 6 2.83 16.81 1.89
N PRO A 7 3.94 16.84 1.13
CA PRO A 7 3.87 16.92 -0.32
C PRO A 7 3.23 15.64 -0.88
N GLN A 8 2.48 15.76 -1.97
CA GLN A 8 1.69 14.63 -2.49
C GLN A 8 2.52 13.39 -2.81
N TRP A 9 3.77 13.54 -3.26
CA TRP A 9 4.66 12.40 -3.54
C TRP A 9 5.03 11.59 -2.28
N ALA A 10 4.83 12.14 -1.08
CA ALA A 10 4.98 11.46 0.20
C ALA A 10 3.63 10.96 0.77
N VAL A 11 2.56 10.99 -0.03
CA VAL A 11 1.20 10.64 0.40
C VAL A 11 0.53 9.66 -0.55
N VAL A 12 0.51 9.95 -1.85
CA VAL A 12 -0.24 9.19 -2.87
C VAL A 12 0.70 8.52 -3.87
N GLY A 13 0.15 7.62 -4.69
CA GLY A 13 0.84 6.98 -5.80
C GLY A 13 1.22 5.54 -5.52
N ASP A 14 1.69 4.86 -6.56
CA ASP A 14 2.16 3.49 -6.49
C ASP A 14 3.36 3.39 -5.53
N THR A 15 3.37 2.35 -4.70
CA THR A 15 4.43 2.10 -3.74
C THR A 15 5.44 1.08 -4.25
N PHE A 16 6.66 1.17 -3.73
CA PHE A 16 7.76 0.25 -4.00
C PHE A 16 8.64 0.07 -2.76
N PRO A 17 9.31 -1.09 -2.57
CA PRO A 17 10.25 -1.26 -1.47
C PRO A 17 11.45 -0.35 -1.67
N VAL A 18 11.77 0.42 -0.63
CA VAL A 18 13.02 1.18 -0.55
C VAL A 18 14.14 0.30 0.00
N GLY A 19 15.40 0.69 -0.16
CA GLY A 19 16.52 -0.07 0.40
C GLY A 19 16.83 -1.39 -0.31
N CYS A 20 16.31 -1.63 -1.51
CA CYS A 20 16.72 -2.68 -2.44
C CYS A 20 16.65 -2.19 -3.89
N GLU A 21 17.13 -3.01 -4.82
CA GLU A 21 16.99 -2.77 -6.26
C GLU A 21 15.52 -2.53 -6.65
N TRP A 22 15.30 -1.49 -7.44
CA TRP A 22 13.98 -1.07 -7.90
C TRP A 22 13.47 -1.94 -9.05
N GLY A 23 12.24 -2.46 -8.90
CA GLY A 23 11.57 -3.31 -9.86
C GLY A 23 11.33 -2.63 -11.21
N GLU A 24 11.29 -3.45 -12.27
CA GLU A 24 11.13 -2.99 -13.66
C GLU A 24 9.75 -2.39 -13.92
N HIS A 25 8.72 -2.83 -13.18
CA HIS A 25 7.34 -2.42 -13.38
C HIS A 25 6.91 -1.22 -12.51
N ILE A 26 7.85 -0.55 -11.84
CA ILE A 26 7.57 0.75 -11.23
C ILE A 26 7.27 1.77 -12.33
N VAL A 27 6.21 2.54 -12.18
CA VAL A 27 5.82 3.55 -13.17
C VAL A 27 6.95 4.59 -13.34
N TYR A 28 7.32 4.84 -14.59
CA TYR A 28 8.45 5.72 -14.97
C TYR A 28 9.83 5.29 -14.44
N ARG A 29 10.02 4.01 -14.08
CA ARG A 29 11.27 3.45 -13.55
C ARG A 29 12.54 3.87 -14.29
N ALA A 30 12.48 3.99 -15.62
CA ALA A 30 13.63 4.32 -16.46
C ALA A 30 14.16 5.75 -16.21
N ASP A 31 13.28 6.70 -15.89
CA ASP A 31 13.59 8.13 -15.94
C ASP A 31 13.41 8.84 -14.57
N SER A 32 12.57 8.31 -13.67
CA SER A 32 12.17 9.03 -12.44
C SER A 32 13.08 8.80 -11.23
N PHE A 33 14.01 7.85 -11.31
CA PHE A 33 14.92 7.50 -10.20
C PHE A 33 16.29 8.18 -10.31
N GLU A 34 16.55 8.93 -11.38
CA GLU A 34 17.76 9.73 -11.51
C GLU A 34 17.87 10.73 -10.34
N GLY A 35 19.03 10.77 -9.69
CA GLY A 35 19.28 11.63 -8.53
C GLY A 35 18.76 11.08 -7.18
N ASN A 36 18.10 9.91 -7.16
CA ASN A 36 17.84 9.22 -5.90
C ASN A 36 19.15 8.63 -5.36
N VAL A 37 19.61 9.13 -4.21
CA VAL A 37 20.89 8.78 -3.58
C VAL A 37 21.04 7.29 -3.26
N ASP A 38 19.92 6.57 -3.08
CA ASP A 38 19.96 5.13 -2.80
C ASP A 38 20.39 4.32 -4.04
N GLY A 39 20.22 4.85 -5.26
CA GLY A 39 20.63 4.20 -6.50
C GLY A 39 22.14 4.04 -6.65
N GLU A 40 22.90 4.93 -6.02
CA GLU A 40 24.37 4.88 -6.00
C GLU A 40 24.92 4.18 -4.75
N ASN A 41 24.05 3.85 -3.78
CA ASN A 41 24.46 3.26 -2.52
C ASN A 41 24.51 1.73 -2.61
N PRO A 42 25.70 1.09 -2.49
CA PRO A 42 25.85 -0.37 -2.60
C PRO A 42 25.09 -1.17 -1.52
N LYS A 43 24.62 -0.51 -0.45
CA LYS A 43 23.77 -1.14 0.56
C LYS A 43 22.31 -1.28 0.10
N TYR A 44 21.87 -0.44 -0.83
CA TYR A 44 20.47 -0.27 -1.19
C TYR A 44 20.18 -0.59 -2.65
N ASN A 45 21.17 -0.58 -3.54
CA ASN A 45 20.99 -0.82 -4.97
C ASN A 45 21.25 -2.26 -5.43
N THR A 46 21.36 -3.21 -4.49
CA THR A 46 21.48 -4.64 -4.82
C THR A 46 20.11 -5.30 -4.74
N LYS A 47 19.96 -6.44 -5.42
CA LYS A 47 18.72 -7.23 -5.47
C LYS A 47 18.00 -7.34 -4.12
N TYR A 48 18.75 -7.63 -3.05
CA TYR A 48 18.19 -7.78 -1.71
C TYR A 48 18.40 -6.54 -0.84
N GLY A 49 19.43 -5.74 -1.09
CA GLY A 49 19.75 -4.54 -0.32
C GLY A 49 19.80 -4.82 1.18
N ILE A 50 18.89 -4.20 1.94
CA ILE A 50 18.79 -4.38 3.41
C ILE A 50 17.99 -5.61 3.87
N TYR A 51 17.39 -6.35 2.95
CA TYR A 51 16.45 -7.43 3.26
C TYR A 51 17.07 -8.81 3.12
N GLU A 52 16.49 -9.77 3.85
CA GLU A 52 16.75 -11.19 3.62
C GLU A 52 15.86 -11.74 2.49
N PRO A 53 16.33 -12.73 1.71
CA PRO A 53 15.48 -13.42 0.73
C PRO A 53 14.29 -14.09 1.44
N LYS A 54 13.11 -14.03 0.81
CA LYS A 54 11.86 -14.61 1.35
C LYS A 54 11.50 -14.10 2.76
N CYS A 55 11.84 -12.86 3.09
CA CYS A 55 11.49 -12.25 4.36
C CYS A 55 9.98 -11.99 4.53
N GLY A 56 9.21 -12.05 3.44
CA GLY A 56 7.78 -11.74 3.42
C GLY A 56 7.52 -10.26 3.19
N VAL A 57 6.47 -9.95 2.42
CA VAL A 57 6.17 -8.55 2.05
C VAL A 57 5.84 -7.67 3.26
N ASP A 58 5.37 -8.27 4.36
CA ASP A 58 5.11 -7.58 5.62
C ASP A 58 6.36 -6.99 6.29
N ASN A 59 7.55 -7.52 5.95
CA ASN A 59 8.85 -7.09 6.46
C ASN A 59 9.58 -6.13 5.51
N LEU A 60 9.00 -5.80 4.35
CA LEU A 60 9.55 -4.79 3.46
C LEU A 60 9.22 -3.39 3.97
N LEU A 61 10.20 -2.48 3.88
CA LEU A 61 9.94 -1.06 4.04
C LEU A 61 9.51 -0.51 2.68
N LEU A 62 8.22 -0.23 2.55
CA LEU A 62 7.67 0.42 1.35
C LEU A 62 7.89 1.94 1.42
N SER A 63 7.97 2.57 0.25
CA SER A 63 7.92 4.02 0.09
C SER A 63 6.75 4.59 0.89
N TRP A 64 7.01 5.61 1.70
CA TRP A 64 6.02 6.17 2.60
C TRP A 64 4.82 6.76 1.85
N GLY A 65 3.61 6.51 2.37
CA GLY A 65 2.38 6.95 1.76
C GLY A 65 1.15 6.48 2.53
N HIS A 66 -0.02 6.73 1.94
CA HIS A 66 -1.33 6.51 2.56
C HIS A 66 -1.59 5.06 2.97
N ASP A 67 -1.05 4.07 2.26
CA ASP A 67 -1.15 2.64 2.58
C ASP A 67 -0.65 2.31 4.00
N GLU A 68 0.65 2.54 4.25
CA GLU A 68 1.29 2.22 5.52
C GLU A 68 0.77 3.13 6.65
N TYR A 69 0.48 4.41 6.33
CA TYR A 69 -0.15 5.33 7.28
C TYR A 69 -1.51 4.81 7.75
N MET A 70 -2.42 4.48 6.81
CA MET A 70 -3.77 4.03 7.17
C MET A 70 -3.73 2.66 7.86
N TYR A 71 -2.84 1.75 7.43
CA TYR A 71 -2.59 0.49 8.13
C TYR A 71 -2.22 0.75 9.60
N ARG A 72 -1.29 1.68 9.88
CA ARG A 72 -0.89 2.04 11.25
C ARG A 72 -2.03 2.69 12.04
N VAL A 73 -2.80 3.59 11.44
CA VAL A 73 -3.99 4.20 12.07
C VAL A 73 -4.99 3.11 12.48
N LEU A 74 -5.28 2.15 11.59
CA LEU A 74 -6.18 1.02 11.88
C LEU A 74 -5.68 0.16 13.05
N LYS A 75 -4.38 -0.15 13.07
CA LYS A 75 -3.75 -0.94 14.14
C LYS A 75 -3.76 -0.20 15.47
N HIS A 76 -3.39 1.08 15.46
CA HIS A 76 -3.37 1.96 16.63
C HIS A 76 -4.75 2.08 17.28
N ASN A 77 -5.77 2.31 16.45
CA ASN A 77 -7.17 2.41 16.88
C ASN A 77 -7.85 1.05 17.11
N LYS A 78 -7.09 -0.05 17.12
CA LYS A 78 -7.56 -1.41 17.44
C LYS A 78 -8.79 -1.83 16.62
N THR A 79 -8.71 -1.64 15.30
CA THR A 79 -9.77 -2.05 14.37
C THR A 79 -10.23 -3.49 14.58
N LYS A 80 -11.53 -3.73 14.39
CA LYS A 80 -12.13 -5.08 14.37
C LYS A 80 -12.19 -5.67 12.96
N LEU A 81 -11.61 -5.00 11.96
CA LEU A 81 -11.44 -5.56 10.63
C LEU A 81 -10.55 -6.83 10.70
N PRO A 82 -10.81 -7.83 9.84
CA PRO A 82 -9.94 -9.00 9.77
C PRO A 82 -8.56 -8.61 9.23
N HIS A 83 -7.54 -9.38 9.59
CA HIS A 83 -6.14 -9.14 9.19
C HIS A 83 -5.99 -8.91 7.68
N VAL A 84 -6.68 -9.72 6.86
CA VAL A 84 -6.65 -9.59 5.40
C VAL A 84 -7.12 -8.22 4.89
N ALA A 85 -8.10 -7.59 5.56
CA ALA A 85 -8.58 -6.26 5.17
C ALA A 85 -7.53 -5.18 5.46
N CYS A 86 -6.81 -5.30 6.58
CA CYS A 86 -5.68 -4.42 6.89
C CYS A 86 -4.55 -4.60 5.88
N ASN A 87 -4.24 -5.84 5.47
CA ASN A 87 -3.22 -6.09 4.46
C ASN A 87 -3.63 -5.60 3.05
N ILE A 88 -4.92 -5.70 2.69
CA ILE A 88 -5.41 -5.07 1.46
C ILE A 88 -5.07 -3.58 1.47
N ILE A 89 -5.42 -2.86 2.55
CA ILE A 89 -5.14 -1.43 2.68
C ILE A 89 -3.63 -1.13 2.67
N ARG A 90 -2.82 -1.97 3.31
CA ARG A 90 -1.36 -1.80 3.40
C ARG A 90 -0.64 -1.97 2.06
N PHE A 91 -1.23 -2.71 1.11
CA PHE A 91 -0.54 -3.11 -0.12
C PHE A 91 -1.32 -2.79 -1.41
N HIS A 92 -2.43 -2.04 -1.34
CA HIS A 92 -3.25 -1.74 -2.51
C HIS A 92 -2.57 -0.84 -3.53
N SER A 93 -1.57 -0.06 -3.12
CA SER A 93 -0.74 0.75 -4.01
C SER A 93 0.52 0.02 -4.47
N PHE A 94 0.79 -1.21 -4.01
CA PHE A 94 2.03 -1.94 -4.33
C PHE A 94 1.94 -2.63 -5.71
N TYR A 95 1.65 -1.85 -6.75
CA TYR A 95 1.39 -2.30 -8.12
C TYR A 95 2.51 -3.14 -8.73
N PRO A 96 3.81 -2.80 -8.58
CA PRO A 96 4.89 -3.64 -9.06
C PRO A 96 4.78 -5.09 -8.55
N TRP A 97 4.36 -5.28 -7.29
CA TRP A 97 4.19 -6.60 -6.71
C TRP A 97 2.90 -7.27 -7.16
N HIS A 98 1.73 -6.68 -6.89
CA HIS A 98 0.45 -7.37 -7.10
C HIS A 98 0.06 -7.50 -8.57
N ASN A 99 0.45 -6.53 -9.42
CA ASN A 99 0.12 -6.52 -10.86
C ASN A 99 1.35 -6.77 -11.76
N GLY A 100 2.48 -6.12 -11.47
CA GLY A 100 3.71 -6.23 -12.29
C GLY A 100 4.45 -7.57 -12.16
N GLY A 101 4.27 -8.28 -11.04
CA GLY A 101 4.95 -9.53 -10.77
C GLY A 101 6.40 -9.38 -10.31
N ASP A 102 6.83 -8.17 -9.99
CA ASP A 102 8.11 -7.89 -9.34
C ASP A 102 8.14 -8.41 -7.90
N TYR A 103 9.32 -8.35 -7.29
CA TYR A 103 9.54 -8.61 -5.85
C TYR A 103 9.18 -10.02 -5.34
N LYS A 104 8.92 -10.99 -6.22
CA LYS A 104 8.69 -12.41 -5.87
C LYS A 104 9.81 -13.04 -5.02
N HIS A 105 11.03 -12.53 -5.12
CA HIS A 105 12.17 -13.02 -4.34
C HIS A 105 12.09 -12.67 -2.84
N PHE A 106 11.17 -11.77 -2.46
CA PHE A 106 10.85 -11.47 -1.06
C PHE A 106 9.62 -12.22 -0.54
N GLU A 107 8.77 -12.79 -1.40
CA GLU A 107 7.54 -13.47 -0.98
C GLU A 107 7.83 -14.65 -0.03
N ALA A 108 7.05 -14.73 1.04
CA ALA A 108 7.03 -15.81 2.02
C ALA A 108 5.69 -16.58 1.96
N PRO A 109 5.59 -17.78 2.56
CA PRO A 109 4.33 -18.52 2.63
C PRO A 109 3.20 -17.67 3.23
N GLY A 110 2.11 -17.52 2.48
CA GLY A 110 0.96 -16.69 2.86
C GLY A 110 0.82 -15.39 2.04
N ASP A 111 1.91 -14.89 1.45
CA ASP A 111 1.89 -13.66 0.65
C ASP A 111 1.03 -13.82 -0.61
N GLU A 112 0.99 -15.03 -1.19
CA GLU A 112 0.13 -15.33 -2.34
C GLU A 112 -1.37 -15.16 -2.04
N GLU A 113 -1.82 -15.54 -0.84
CA GLU A 113 -3.23 -15.36 -0.45
C GLU A 113 -3.52 -13.87 -0.21
N THR A 114 -2.59 -13.14 0.43
CA THR A 114 -2.69 -11.67 0.56
C THR A 114 -2.80 -11.02 -0.83
N LYS A 115 -1.93 -11.41 -1.76
CA LYS A 115 -1.89 -10.90 -3.13
C LYS A 115 -3.20 -11.12 -3.88
N LYS A 116 -3.80 -12.30 -3.75
CA LYS A 116 -5.12 -12.63 -4.32
C LYS A 116 -6.20 -11.68 -3.81
N TRP A 117 -6.24 -11.40 -2.50
CA TRP A 117 -7.22 -10.48 -1.93
C TRP A 117 -6.99 -9.02 -2.34
N VAL A 118 -5.73 -8.59 -2.41
CA VAL A 118 -5.34 -7.27 -2.96
C VAL A 118 -5.83 -7.13 -4.39
N LEU A 119 -5.60 -8.14 -5.25
CA LEU A 119 -6.07 -8.13 -6.64
C LEU A 119 -7.60 -8.08 -6.77
N ILE A 120 -8.32 -8.78 -5.88
CA ILE A 120 -9.79 -8.72 -5.85
C ILE A 120 -10.26 -7.30 -5.52
N PHE A 121 -9.67 -6.66 -4.51
CA PHE A 121 -9.95 -5.28 -4.12
C PHE A 121 -9.60 -4.28 -5.23
N ASN A 122 -8.42 -4.43 -5.84
CA ASN A 122 -7.90 -3.53 -6.86
C ASN A 122 -8.84 -3.36 -8.06
N ARG A 123 -9.61 -4.40 -8.42
CA ARG A 123 -10.66 -4.28 -9.45
C ARG A 123 -11.71 -3.22 -9.10
N TYR A 124 -12.11 -3.15 -7.84
CA TYR A 124 -13.10 -2.17 -7.41
C TYR A 124 -12.47 -0.78 -7.26
N ASP A 125 -11.29 -0.68 -6.66
CA ASP A 125 -10.56 0.59 -6.59
C ASP A 125 -10.35 1.20 -7.99
N LEU A 126 -9.85 0.42 -8.93
CA LEU A 126 -9.53 0.94 -10.26
C LEU A 126 -10.77 1.20 -11.13
N TYR A 127 -11.68 0.24 -11.23
CA TYR A 127 -12.74 0.26 -12.25
C TYR A 127 -14.06 0.88 -11.78
N THR A 128 -14.18 1.27 -10.51
CA THR A 128 -15.35 2.06 -10.05
C THR A 128 -15.14 3.56 -10.14
N LYS A 129 -13.93 4.03 -10.50
CA LYS A 129 -13.62 5.43 -10.75
C LYS A 129 -14.51 5.96 -11.89
N SER A 130 -15.33 6.95 -11.59
CA SER A 130 -16.33 7.52 -12.49
C SER A 130 -16.54 8.99 -12.19
N GLU A 131 -16.86 9.79 -13.21
CA GLU A 131 -17.26 11.20 -13.03
C GLU A 131 -18.59 11.32 -12.28
N LYS A 132 -19.43 10.28 -12.35
CA LYS A 132 -20.70 10.27 -11.64
C LYS A 132 -20.46 10.01 -10.15
N VAL A 133 -20.66 11.04 -9.34
CA VAL A 133 -20.66 10.94 -7.88
C VAL A 133 -21.90 10.14 -7.42
N PRO A 134 -21.74 9.15 -6.51
CA PRO A 134 -22.88 8.43 -5.95
C PRO A 134 -23.71 9.30 -5.01
N ASP A 135 -24.95 8.89 -4.73
CA ASP A 135 -25.80 9.56 -3.75
C ASP A 135 -25.26 9.28 -2.33
N ILE A 136 -24.48 10.23 -1.80
CA ILE A 136 -23.80 10.09 -0.51
C ILE A 136 -24.80 10.00 0.64
N ASP A 137 -25.86 10.81 0.62
CA ASP A 137 -26.84 10.86 1.70
C ASP A 137 -27.63 9.55 1.79
N ALA A 138 -27.97 8.94 0.66
CA ALA A 138 -28.61 7.63 0.63
C ALA A 138 -27.69 6.49 1.11
N LEU A 139 -26.38 6.60 0.87
CA LEU A 139 -25.39 5.58 1.25
C LEU A 139 -24.90 5.71 2.70
N TRP A 140 -24.92 6.93 3.26
CA TRP A 140 -24.32 7.23 4.56
C TRP A 140 -24.81 6.31 5.70
N PRO A 141 -26.12 6.03 5.86
CA PRO A 141 -26.59 5.17 6.94
C PRO A 141 -26.01 3.75 6.89
N TYR A 142 -25.79 3.22 5.68
CA TYR A 142 -25.18 1.90 5.49
C TYR A 142 -23.71 1.91 5.93
N TYR A 143 -22.91 2.85 5.44
CA TYR A 143 -21.49 2.93 5.80
C TYR A 143 -21.28 3.27 7.27
N GLN A 144 -22.11 4.13 7.86
CA GLN A 144 -22.07 4.41 9.30
C GLN A 144 -22.30 3.12 10.12
N SER A 145 -23.22 2.25 9.71
CA SER A 145 -23.44 0.96 10.40
C SER A 145 -22.20 0.05 10.37
N LEU A 146 -21.40 0.14 9.31
CA LEU A 146 -20.13 -0.59 9.20
C LEU A 146 -19.04 0.06 10.06
N ILE A 147 -18.97 1.40 10.10
CA ILE A 147 -18.06 2.14 10.98
C ILE A 147 -18.34 1.77 12.45
N ASP A 148 -19.61 1.83 12.87
CA ASP A 148 -20.02 1.49 14.24
C ASP A 148 -19.66 0.04 14.61
N LYS A 149 -19.72 -0.87 13.63
CA LYS A 149 -19.37 -2.28 13.82
C LYS A 149 -17.87 -2.49 13.93
N TYR A 150 -17.08 -1.91 13.03
CA TYR A 150 -15.68 -2.30 12.81
C TYR A 150 -14.64 -1.33 13.40
N LEU A 151 -14.95 -0.04 13.48
CA LEU A 151 -14.03 0.98 13.97
C LEU A 151 -14.82 2.19 14.54
N PRO A 152 -15.60 1.98 15.63
CA PRO A 152 -16.52 2.99 16.16
C PRO A 152 -15.81 4.12 16.92
N GLY A 153 -16.51 5.24 17.07
CA GLY A 153 -16.10 6.36 17.92
C GLY A 153 -15.18 7.35 17.23
N VAL A 154 -14.60 8.25 18.02
CA VAL A 154 -13.60 9.21 17.55
C VAL A 154 -12.24 8.51 17.53
N LEU A 155 -11.55 8.59 16.39
CA LEU A 155 -10.27 7.92 16.16
C LEU A 155 -9.11 8.91 16.24
N GLU A 156 -7.92 8.38 16.51
CA GLU A 156 -6.65 9.12 16.50
C GLU A 156 -5.96 8.96 15.13
N PHE A 157 -5.52 10.07 14.54
CA PHE A 157 -4.97 10.16 13.19
C PHE A 157 -3.59 10.82 13.18
#